data_AF-A0A7L9WJP5-F1
#
_entry.id   AF-A0A7L9WJP5-F1
#
_cell.length_a   1.000
_cell.length_b   1.000
_cell.length_c   1.000
_cell.angle_alpha   90.00
_cell.angle_beta   90.00
_cell.angle_gamma   90.00
#
_symmetry.space_group_name_H-M   'P 1'
#
loop_
_entity.id
_entity.type
_entity.pdbx_description
1 polymer ?
#
loop_
_entity_poly.entity_id
_entity_poly.type
_entity_poly.pdbx_seq_one_letter_code
_entity_poly.pdbx_strand_id
1 'polypeptide(L)'
;MTCDIASTPLRVSRRTAFRLATPLACLTALSACMGGSSEPVVQPTPTEISTPGIQHYKTNHNGYSRARIDRYGAEDVSIISQFEDPSPANPAGYKNLIALTEARYWDNMQLEVIAEVKTTEAGEEIVRVLRVTADQGSFDNVDRKGNLIASGKYYFRGNAEVYASVDGGALQRGVGTLENMVVDFDTRSVMIDLRTPNDPARGSQIETTMLVDNIPLDVVTGAFGGTVTLSTRDLTDTDKKIVSSGTLRGNLSGSEKGTSRLKEDLTTSGIFTVGSDGDRLKADGIFYGTQLNYAK
;
A
#
# COMPACT_ATOMS: atom_id res chain seq x y z
N MET A 1 -41.79 28.08 35.31
CA MET A 1 -41.46 27.71 36.70
C MET A 1 -40.03 28.15 36.96
N THR A 2 -39.90 29.36 37.50
CA THR A 2 -38.68 29.92 38.05
C THR A 2 -38.45 29.34 39.44
N CYS A 3 -37.21 28.98 39.76
CA CYS A 3 -36.80 28.82 41.15
C CYS A 3 -35.41 29.41 41.33
N ASP A 4 -35.37 30.38 42.24
CA ASP A 4 -34.26 31.22 42.63
C ASP A 4 -33.26 30.51 43.57
N ILE A 5 -31.99 30.89 43.41
CA ILE A 5 -31.02 31.38 44.41
C ILE A 5 -30.96 30.66 45.78
N ALA A 6 -29.78 30.13 46.11
CA ALA A 6 -29.18 30.31 47.45
C ALA A 6 -27.65 30.14 47.43
N SER A 7 -26.96 31.24 47.70
CA SER A 7 -25.55 31.40 48.03
C SER A 7 -25.33 31.43 49.55
N THR A 8 -24.19 30.91 50.05
CA THR A 8 -23.35 31.33 51.24
C THR A 8 -22.68 30.12 51.95
N PRO A 9 -21.69 30.28 52.86
CA PRO A 9 -20.33 30.79 52.62
C PRO A 9 -19.20 29.95 53.28
N LEU A 10 -17.95 30.35 52.97
CA LEU A 10 -16.65 30.22 53.67
C LEU A 10 -16.56 29.43 55.00
N ARG A 11 -15.55 28.54 55.08
CA ARG A 11 -14.85 28.21 56.34
C ARG A 11 -13.34 28.37 56.21
N VAL A 12 -12.81 29.22 57.10
CA VAL A 12 -11.41 29.46 57.43
C VAL A 12 -10.97 28.47 58.51
N SER A 13 -9.72 27.96 58.47
CA SER A 13 -8.85 27.69 59.63
C SER A 13 -7.54 27.05 59.16
N ARG A 14 -6.44 27.81 59.04
CA ARG A 14 -5.33 28.03 60.01
C ARG A 14 -4.42 26.81 60.26
N ARG A 15 -3.14 27.05 59.89
CA ARG A 15 -1.87 26.75 60.59
C ARG A 15 -1.58 25.24 60.80
N THR A 16 -0.35 24.75 60.61
CA THR A 16 0.83 25.12 61.40
C THR A 16 2.10 24.63 60.70
N ALA A 17 3.12 25.48 60.70
CA ALA A 17 4.50 25.10 60.38
C ALA A 17 5.14 24.36 61.55
N PHE A 18 5.98 23.36 61.28
CA PHE A 18 7.07 22.98 62.16
C PHE A 18 8.31 22.67 61.32
N ARG A 19 9.36 23.46 61.56
CA ARG A 19 10.75 23.20 61.19
C ARG A 19 11.41 22.40 62.30
N LEU A 20 12.39 21.57 61.96
CA LEU A 20 13.67 21.26 62.66
C LEU A 20 14.25 19.99 61.98
N ALA A 21 15.29 20.11 61.16
CA ALA A 21 16.72 20.11 61.52
C ALA A 21 17.35 18.69 61.49
N THR A 22 18.28 18.55 60.54
CA THR A 22 19.31 17.53 60.22
C THR A 22 20.27 17.24 61.40
N PRO A 23 21.31 16.38 61.29
CA PRO A 23 21.63 15.29 60.33
C PRO A 23 22.14 13.99 61.02
N LEU A 24 22.24 12.86 60.30
CA LEU A 24 23.28 11.87 60.60
C LEU A 24 23.73 11.15 59.33
N ALA A 25 25.04 11.23 59.09
CA ALA A 25 25.75 10.61 57.99
C ALA A 25 25.87 9.10 58.21
N CYS A 26 25.54 8.31 57.19
CA CYS A 26 26.05 6.96 57.02
C CYS A 26 26.69 6.87 55.64
N LEU A 27 28.02 6.73 55.64
CA LEU A 27 28.78 6.29 54.49
C LEU A 27 28.31 4.90 54.08
N THR A 28 27.86 4.74 52.85
CA THR A 28 27.97 3.49 52.11
C THR A 28 28.64 3.79 50.78
N ALA A 29 29.91 3.43 50.68
CA ALA A 29 30.62 3.31 49.43
C ALA A 29 30.04 2.10 48.68
N LEU A 30 29.23 2.36 47.65
CA LEU A 30 28.90 1.39 46.62
C LEU A 30 29.69 1.76 45.37
N SER A 31 30.80 1.05 45.17
CA SER A 31 31.39 0.90 43.85
C SER A 31 30.41 0.12 42.99
N ALA A 32 29.85 0.78 41.98
CA ALA A 32 29.41 0.12 40.78
C ALA A 32 29.63 1.10 39.63
N CYS A 33 30.62 0.78 38.80
CA CYS A 33 30.79 1.34 37.48
C CYS A 33 29.48 1.12 36.71
N MET A 34 28.60 2.11 36.68
CA MET A 34 27.46 2.12 35.78
C MET A 34 27.76 3.13 34.67
N GLY A 35 28.88 2.88 34.00
CA GLY A 35 29.08 3.34 32.63
C GLY A 35 28.13 2.53 31.77
N GLY A 36 26.87 2.93 31.74
CA GLY A 36 25.95 2.55 30.68
C GLY A 36 26.53 3.13 29.40
N SER A 37 27.33 2.34 28.71
CA SER A 37 27.55 2.55 27.29
C SER A 37 26.17 2.56 26.66
N SER A 38 25.66 3.75 26.37
CA SER A 38 24.68 3.91 25.32
C SER A 38 25.37 3.39 24.07
N GLU A 39 25.22 2.10 23.79
CA GLU A 39 25.46 1.61 22.45
C GLU A 39 24.68 2.57 21.55
N PRO A 40 25.34 3.22 20.58
CA PRO A 40 24.63 4.10 19.67
C PRO A 40 23.52 3.26 19.05
N VAL A 41 22.27 3.68 19.24
CA VAL A 41 21.15 3.01 18.60
C VAL A 41 21.40 3.13 17.09
N VAL A 42 21.78 2.02 16.47
CA VAL A 42 21.97 1.96 15.03
C VAL A 42 20.57 2.08 14.43
N GLN A 43 20.26 3.26 13.92
CA GLN A 43 18.99 3.47 13.24
C GLN A 43 18.92 2.50 12.05
N PRO A 44 17.78 1.82 11.85
CA PRO A 44 17.63 0.91 10.74
C PRO A 44 17.70 1.71 9.43
N THR A 45 18.65 1.35 8.57
CA THR A 45 18.82 1.99 7.28
C THR A 45 17.81 1.42 6.28
N PRO A 46 17.08 2.28 5.54
CA PRO A 46 16.26 1.84 4.41
C PRO A 46 17.05 0.96 3.44
N THR A 47 16.40 -0.11 2.97
CA THR A 47 16.95 -0.94 1.89
C THR A 47 16.31 -0.52 0.58
N GLU A 48 17.12 -0.24 -0.44
CA GLU A 48 16.58 0.08 -1.75
C GLU A 48 15.84 -1.14 -2.34
N ILE A 49 14.63 -0.91 -2.81
CA ILE A 49 13.85 -1.90 -3.54
C ILE A 49 13.73 -1.41 -4.98
N SER A 50 14.48 -2.06 -5.87
CA SER A 50 14.53 -1.71 -7.29
C SER A 50 13.61 -2.60 -8.12
N THR A 51 12.78 -1.98 -8.94
CA THR A 51 11.80 -2.65 -9.80
C THR A 51 11.86 -2.05 -11.21
N PRO A 52 12.71 -2.61 -12.11
CA PRO A 52 12.89 -2.08 -13.45
C PRO A 52 11.56 -1.90 -14.19
N GLY A 53 11.45 -0.80 -14.94
CA GLY A 53 10.24 -0.46 -15.69
C GLY A 53 9.10 0.17 -14.87
N ILE A 54 9.24 0.24 -13.54
CA ILE A 54 8.25 0.88 -12.67
C ILE A 54 8.86 2.09 -11.99
N GLN A 55 8.30 3.27 -12.26
CA GLN A 55 8.72 4.50 -11.59
C GLN A 55 8.27 4.48 -10.13
N HIS A 56 9.12 4.98 -9.23
CA HIS A 56 8.80 5.12 -7.82
C HIS A 56 9.35 6.41 -7.24
N TYR A 57 8.49 7.21 -6.61
CA TYR A 57 8.87 8.48 -6.00
C TYR A 57 7.84 8.93 -4.95
N LYS A 58 8.21 9.93 -4.14
CA LYS A 58 7.28 10.60 -3.22
C LYS A 58 6.57 11.74 -3.94
N THR A 59 5.25 11.80 -3.84
CA THR A 59 4.44 12.88 -4.43
C THR A 59 4.61 14.18 -3.65
N ASN A 60 4.74 15.30 -4.36
CA ASN A 60 4.98 16.60 -3.72
C ASN A 60 3.76 17.15 -2.97
N HIS A 61 2.54 16.79 -3.38
CA HIS A 61 1.31 17.41 -2.87
C HIS A 61 0.78 16.74 -1.59
N ASN A 62 1.02 15.44 -1.39
CA ASN A 62 0.54 14.69 -0.22
C ASN A 62 1.60 13.77 0.41
N GLY A 63 2.81 13.67 -0.15
CA GLY A 63 3.91 12.88 0.42
C GLY A 63 3.74 11.35 0.30
N TYR A 64 2.82 10.89 -0.53
CA TYR A 64 2.55 9.47 -0.75
C TYR A 64 3.68 8.81 -1.54
N SER A 65 3.94 7.53 -1.25
CA SER A 65 4.76 6.69 -2.11
C SER A 65 3.96 6.33 -3.35
N ARG A 66 4.38 6.83 -4.50
CA ARG A 66 3.79 6.53 -5.80
C ARG A 66 4.59 5.45 -6.50
N ALA A 67 3.89 4.45 -7.01
CA ALA A 67 4.37 3.56 -8.07
C ALA A 67 3.61 3.90 -9.36
N ARG A 68 4.31 4.01 -10.49
CA ARG A 68 3.69 4.35 -11.78
C ARG A 68 4.32 3.57 -12.93
N ILE A 69 3.44 3.03 -13.79
CA ILE A 69 3.79 2.50 -15.12
C ILE A 69 3.14 3.41 -16.15
N ASP A 70 3.95 3.94 -17.06
CA ASP A 70 3.49 4.69 -18.23
C ASP A 70 3.69 3.84 -19.50
N ARG A 71 2.64 3.69 -20.29
CA ARG A 71 2.58 2.93 -21.56
C ARG A 71 2.29 3.80 -22.78
N TYR A 72 2.07 5.09 -22.54
CA TYR A 72 1.67 6.04 -23.55
C TYR A 72 2.86 6.52 -24.38
N GLY A 73 2.61 6.82 -25.65
CA GLY A 73 3.59 7.34 -26.59
C GLY A 73 3.68 8.87 -26.57
N ALA A 74 4.53 9.44 -27.43
CA ALA A 74 4.67 10.90 -27.55
C ALA A 74 3.36 11.59 -27.99
N GLU A 75 2.56 10.89 -28.79
CA GLU A 75 1.24 11.29 -29.28
C GLU A 75 0.20 11.46 -28.16
N ASP A 76 0.34 10.68 -27.08
CA ASP A 76 -0.61 10.65 -25.97
C ASP A 76 -0.27 11.70 -24.88
N VAL A 77 0.89 12.36 -24.96
CA VAL A 77 1.37 13.26 -23.89
C VAL A 77 0.36 14.38 -23.60
N SER A 78 -0.23 14.95 -24.65
CA SER A 78 -1.22 16.02 -24.51
C SER A 78 -2.56 15.56 -23.91
N ILE A 79 -2.87 14.26 -24.02
CA ILE A 79 -4.04 13.63 -23.40
C ILE A 79 -3.74 13.36 -21.94
N ILE A 80 -2.57 12.78 -21.64
CA ILE A 80 -2.13 12.51 -20.27
C ILE A 80 -2.04 13.79 -19.46
N SER A 81 -1.55 14.89 -20.04
CA SER A 81 -1.50 16.18 -19.35
C SER A 81 -2.88 16.71 -18.96
N GLN A 82 -3.95 16.31 -19.66
CA GLN A 82 -5.32 16.70 -19.26
C GLN A 82 -5.76 15.98 -17.99
N PHE A 83 -5.33 14.74 -17.74
CA PHE A 83 -5.62 14.05 -16.48
C PHE A 83 -4.85 14.64 -15.29
N GLU A 84 -3.76 15.35 -15.55
CA GLU A 84 -2.96 16.05 -14.54
C GLU A 84 -3.42 17.51 -14.34
N ASP A 85 -4.36 17.99 -15.16
CA ASP A 85 -4.96 19.33 -15.07
C ASP A 85 -5.99 19.38 -13.92
N PRO A 86 -5.92 20.33 -12.99
CA PRO A 86 -6.95 20.52 -11.96
C PRO A 86 -8.33 20.95 -12.52
N SER A 87 -8.43 21.35 -13.79
CA SER A 87 -9.68 21.73 -14.47
C SER A 87 -9.75 21.19 -15.91
N PRO A 88 -9.86 19.88 -16.10
CA PRO A 88 -9.74 19.24 -17.41
C PRO A 88 -10.90 19.56 -18.36
N ALA A 89 -10.61 19.74 -19.65
CA ALA A 89 -11.62 19.87 -20.71
C ALA A 89 -12.32 18.54 -21.08
N ASN A 90 -11.98 17.45 -20.38
CA ASN A 90 -12.41 16.06 -20.59
C ASN A 90 -11.88 15.46 -21.92
N PRO A 91 -10.89 14.56 -21.89
CA PRO A 91 -10.28 14.01 -23.11
C PRO A 91 -11.24 13.05 -23.83
N ALA A 92 -11.61 13.38 -25.07
CA ALA A 92 -12.46 12.53 -25.91
C ALA A 92 -11.77 11.17 -26.16
N GLY A 93 -12.45 10.05 -25.86
CA GLY A 93 -11.95 8.69 -26.11
C GLY A 93 -11.08 8.07 -25.01
N TYR A 94 -10.83 8.79 -23.92
CA TYR A 94 -10.03 8.29 -22.79
C TYR A 94 -10.83 8.31 -21.49
N LYS A 95 -10.57 7.32 -20.62
CA LYS A 95 -11.25 7.23 -19.34
C LYS A 95 -10.31 6.87 -18.21
N ASN A 96 -10.64 7.39 -17.03
CA ASN A 96 -10.16 6.84 -15.78
C ASN A 96 -11.02 5.62 -15.43
N LEU A 97 -10.49 4.42 -15.65
CA LEU A 97 -11.20 3.16 -15.47
C LEU A 97 -11.35 2.78 -13.99
N ILE A 98 -10.38 3.21 -13.19
CA ILE A 98 -10.33 3.00 -11.75
C ILE A 98 -9.90 4.33 -11.14
N ALA A 99 -10.85 5.12 -10.65
CA ALA A 99 -10.58 6.22 -9.74
C ALA A 99 -11.06 5.77 -8.35
N LEU A 100 -10.26 4.96 -7.67
CA LEU A 100 -10.63 4.48 -6.34
C LEU A 100 -10.01 5.37 -5.28
N THR A 101 -10.83 6.30 -4.80
CA THR A 101 -10.69 6.95 -3.49
C THR A 101 -11.80 6.39 -2.62
N GLU A 102 -11.67 5.13 -2.21
CA GLU A 102 -12.75 4.41 -1.52
C GLU A 102 -13.02 4.97 -0.12
N ALA A 103 -14.29 4.90 0.30
CA ALA A 103 -14.73 5.54 1.52
C ALA A 103 -14.13 5.04 2.85
N ARG A 104 -13.49 3.88 2.80
CA ARG A 104 -12.75 3.29 3.92
C ARG A 104 -11.27 3.70 3.95
N TYR A 105 -10.72 4.24 2.87
CA TYR A 105 -9.28 4.47 2.66
C TYR A 105 -8.90 5.93 2.38
N TRP A 106 -9.86 6.86 2.48
CA TRP A 106 -9.80 8.25 1.98
C TRP A 106 -8.49 9.01 2.22
N ASP A 107 -7.73 8.69 3.26
CA ASP A 107 -6.53 9.45 3.63
C ASP A 107 -5.21 8.74 3.35
N ASN A 108 -5.20 7.53 2.78
CA ASN A 108 -3.96 6.75 2.69
C ASN A 108 -3.71 6.09 1.33
N MET A 109 -4.58 6.21 0.33
CA MET A 109 -4.36 5.53 -0.96
C MET A 109 -5.06 6.23 -2.12
N GLN A 110 -4.41 6.25 -3.27
CA GLN A 110 -5.01 6.66 -4.54
C GLN A 110 -4.59 5.68 -5.64
N LEU A 111 -5.57 5.05 -6.29
CA LEU A 111 -5.35 4.13 -7.38
C LEU A 111 -5.93 4.72 -8.66
N GLU A 112 -5.16 4.68 -9.73
CA GLU A 112 -5.55 5.22 -11.03
C GLU A 112 -5.19 4.28 -12.17
N VAL A 113 -6.14 4.05 -13.07
CA VAL A 113 -5.90 3.43 -14.37
C VAL A 113 -6.45 4.34 -15.46
N ILE A 114 -5.56 4.87 -16.30
CA ILE A 114 -5.93 5.65 -17.48
C ILE A 114 -5.85 4.73 -18.69
N ALA A 115 -6.93 4.67 -19.46
CA ALA A 115 -6.98 3.86 -20.67
C ALA A 115 -7.66 4.57 -21.83
N GLU A 116 -7.27 4.15 -23.03
CA GLU A 116 -7.97 4.43 -24.27
C GLU A 116 -9.16 3.47 -24.40
N VAL A 117 -10.35 4.04 -24.61
CA VAL A 117 -11.59 3.28 -24.73
C VAL A 117 -12.25 3.53 -26.08
N LYS A 118 -12.85 2.48 -26.62
CA LYS A 118 -13.67 2.55 -27.83
C LYS A 118 -15.12 2.31 -27.48
N THR A 119 -16.01 3.19 -27.91
CA THR A 119 -17.46 2.97 -27.81
C THR A 119 -17.92 1.99 -28.88
N THR A 120 -18.63 0.96 -28.47
CA THR A 120 -19.24 -0.06 -29.33
C THR A 120 -20.74 -0.15 -29.04
N GLU A 121 -21.49 -0.89 -29.87
CA GLU A 121 -22.92 -1.15 -29.62
C GLU A 121 -23.16 -1.91 -28.29
N ALA A 122 -22.18 -2.69 -27.84
CA ALA A 122 -22.24 -3.45 -26.59
C ALA A 122 -21.75 -2.66 -25.37
N GLY A 123 -21.36 -1.39 -25.54
CA GLY A 123 -20.78 -0.55 -24.49
C GLY A 123 -19.33 -0.17 -24.80
N GLU A 124 -18.57 0.19 -23.76
CA GLU A 124 -17.19 0.64 -23.91
C GLU A 124 -16.21 -0.53 -23.78
N GLU A 125 -15.28 -0.60 -24.72
CA GLU A 125 -14.19 -1.58 -24.77
C GLU A 125 -12.87 -0.89 -24.48
N ILE A 126 -12.03 -1.50 -23.64
CA ILE A 126 -10.71 -0.98 -23.32
C ILE A 126 -9.75 -1.46 -24.40
N VAL A 127 -9.17 -0.53 -25.15
CA VAL A 127 -8.27 -0.84 -26.26
C VAL A 127 -6.83 -0.94 -25.78
N ARG A 128 -6.42 -0.02 -24.90
CA ARG A 128 -5.04 0.11 -24.43
C ARG A 128 -4.99 0.78 -23.07
N VAL A 129 -4.17 0.25 -22.17
CA VAL A 129 -3.81 0.94 -20.92
C VAL A 129 -2.71 1.95 -21.22
N LEU A 130 -2.91 3.19 -20.79
CA LEU A 130 -1.92 4.26 -20.94
C LEU A 130 -1.07 4.43 -19.68
N ARG A 131 -1.68 4.31 -18.51
CA ARG A 131 -1.02 4.51 -17.23
C ARG A 131 -1.69 3.69 -16.15
N VAL A 132 -0.87 3.12 -15.27
CA VAL A 132 -1.30 2.53 -13.99
C VAL A 132 -0.53 3.22 -12.88
N THR A 133 -1.25 3.74 -11.88
CA THR A 133 -0.67 4.40 -10.71
C THR A 133 -1.24 3.79 -9.43
N ALA A 134 -0.36 3.52 -8.46
CA ALA A 134 -0.74 3.23 -7.09
C ALA A 134 0.03 4.13 -6.14
N ASP A 135 -0.70 4.99 -5.43
CA ASP A 135 -0.19 5.83 -4.38
C ASP A 135 -0.59 5.28 -3.03
N GLN A 136 0.37 5.27 -2.12
CA GLN A 136 0.21 4.79 -0.77
C GLN A 136 0.69 5.85 0.23
N GLY A 137 -0.09 6.04 1.29
CA GLY A 137 0.23 6.90 2.43
C GLY A 137 1.54 6.52 3.12
N SER A 138 1.94 7.30 4.12
CA SER A 138 3.18 7.03 4.84
C SER A 138 3.15 5.69 5.60
N PHE A 139 4.33 5.14 5.81
CA PHE A 139 4.57 3.98 6.66
C PHE A 139 5.57 4.37 7.74
N ASP A 140 5.09 4.43 8.97
CA ASP A 140 5.86 4.86 10.13
C ASP A 140 6.15 3.65 11.02
N ASN A 141 7.28 2.99 10.75
CA ASN A 141 7.69 1.77 11.44
C ASN A 141 8.92 1.93 12.35
N VAL A 142 9.35 3.17 12.60
CA VAL A 142 10.48 3.47 13.46
C VAL A 142 10.02 4.36 14.61
N ASP A 143 10.24 3.91 15.85
CA ASP A 143 9.91 4.68 17.05
C ASP A 143 10.85 5.89 17.22
N ARG A 144 10.56 6.76 18.20
CA ARG A 144 11.39 7.94 18.51
C ARG A 144 12.82 7.61 18.94
N LYS A 145 13.09 6.37 19.32
CA LYS A 145 14.40 5.88 19.74
C LYS A 145 15.16 5.24 18.57
N GLY A 146 14.54 5.07 17.40
CA GLY A 146 15.14 4.43 16.24
C GLY A 146 14.92 2.92 16.17
N ASN A 147 13.99 2.35 16.93
CA ASN A 147 13.69 0.91 16.89
C ASN A 147 12.55 0.61 15.92
N LEU A 148 12.59 -0.56 15.27
CA LEU A 148 11.46 -1.07 14.49
C LEU A 148 10.28 -1.39 15.41
N ILE A 149 9.08 -0.98 15.00
CA ILE A 149 7.84 -1.14 15.77
C ILE A 149 7.14 -2.46 15.42
N ALA A 150 6.93 -2.70 14.14
CA ALA A 150 6.28 -3.88 13.60
C ALA A 150 7.22 -5.09 13.65
N SER A 151 6.67 -6.23 14.06
CA SER A 151 7.32 -7.54 14.05
C SER A 151 6.30 -8.63 13.74
N GLY A 152 6.77 -9.78 13.26
CA GLY A 152 5.93 -10.91 12.88
C GLY A 152 5.18 -10.73 11.57
N LYS A 153 4.09 -11.49 11.44
CA LYS A 153 3.31 -11.63 10.20
C LYS A 153 2.00 -10.85 10.25
N TYR A 154 1.74 -10.14 9.16
CA TYR A 154 0.52 -9.37 8.92
C TYR A 154 -0.17 -9.90 7.67
N TYR A 155 -1.48 -10.09 7.76
CA TYR A 155 -2.28 -10.72 6.72
C TYR A 155 -3.21 -9.69 6.09
N PHE A 156 -3.17 -9.59 4.77
CA PHE A 156 -3.95 -8.62 4.00
C PHE A 156 -4.91 -9.34 3.07
N ARG A 157 -6.08 -8.72 2.86
CA ARG A 157 -7.06 -9.09 1.84
C ARG A 157 -7.53 -7.83 1.13
N GLY A 158 -7.97 -7.98 -0.11
CA GLY A 158 -8.52 -6.86 -0.86
C GLY A 158 -8.81 -7.25 -2.31
N ASN A 159 -8.60 -6.32 -3.22
CA ASN A 159 -9.00 -6.46 -4.61
C ASN A 159 -7.81 -6.33 -5.56
N ALA A 160 -8.02 -6.81 -6.78
CA ALA A 160 -7.05 -6.76 -7.85
C ALA A 160 -7.75 -6.52 -9.19
N GLU A 161 -7.09 -5.77 -10.07
CA GLU A 161 -7.47 -5.66 -11.47
C GLU A 161 -6.27 -5.92 -12.37
N VAL A 162 -6.51 -6.63 -13.46
CA VAL A 162 -5.49 -7.05 -14.42
C VAL A 162 -5.96 -6.70 -15.83
N TYR A 163 -5.09 -6.09 -16.62
CA TYR A 163 -5.36 -5.75 -18.01
C TYR A 163 -4.38 -6.52 -18.87
N ALA A 164 -4.88 -7.56 -19.53
CA ALA A 164 -4.04 -8.57 -20.16
C ALA A 164 -4.39 -8.81 -21.62
N SER A 165 -3.38 -9.03 -22.46
CA SER A 165 -3.54 -9.55 -23.81
C SER A 165 -2.89 -10.94 -23.89
N VAL A 166 -3.57 -11.87 -24.55
CA VAL A 166 -3.09 -13.23 -24.79
C VAL A 166 -2.94 -13.46 -26.28
N ASP A 167 -1.79 -13.98 -26.71
CA ASP A 167 -1.44 -14.29 -28.11
C ASP A 167 -1.62 -13.10 -29.07
N GLY A 168 -1.35 -11.88 -28.59
CA GLY A 168 -1.55 -10.65 -29.35
C GLY A 168 -3.02 -10.30 -29.62
N GLY A 169 -3.96 -10.97 -28.95
CA GLY A 169 -5.38 -10.69 -29.02
C GLY A 169 -5.76 -9.37 -28.33
N ALA A 170 -7.07 -9.09 -28.33
CA ALA A 170 -7.63 -7.91 -27.68
C ALA A 170 -7.31 -7.88 -26.17
N LEU A 171 -7.19 -6.67 -25.63
CA LEU A 171 -7.01 -6.45 -24.20
C LEU A 171 -8.26 -6.91 -23.44
N GLN A 172 -8.06 -7.71 -22.41
CA GLN A 172 -9.09 -8.23 -21.53
C GLN A 172 -8.88 -7.69 -20.13
N ARG A 173 -9.97 -7.26 -19.49
CA ARG A 173 -9.96 -6.85 -18.08
C ARG A 173 -10.31 -8.03 -17.19
N GLY A 174 -9.42 -8.38 -16.27
CA GLY A 174 -9.69 -9.26 -15.14
C GLY A 174 -9.98 -8.44 -13.89
N VAL A 175 -11.08 -8.76 -13.20
CA VAL A 175 -11.47 -8.14 -11.92
C VAL A 175 -11.53 -9.24 -10.88
N GLY A 176 -10.80 -9.08 -9.78
CA GLY A 176 -10.72 -10.09 -8.76
C GLY A 176 -10.14 -9.60 -7.46
N THR A 177 -9.40 -10.48 -6.79
CA THR A 177 -9.08 -10.39 -5.38
C THR A 177 -7.59 -10.45 -5.14
N LEU A 178 -7.15 -9.65 -4.17
CA LEU A 178 -5.96 -9.97 -3.39
C LEU A 178 -6.37 -11.08 -2.43
N GLU A 179 -6.28 -12.32 -2.94
CA GLU A 179 -6.67 -13.51 -2.22
C GLU A 179 -5.88 -13.62 -0.94
N ASN A 180 -4.57 -13.47 -0.94
CA ASN A 180 -3.83 -13.47 0.33
C ASN A 180 -2.54 -12.69 0.16
N MET A 181 -2.25 -11.78 1.08
CA MET A 181 -0.91 -11.22 1.19
C MET A 181 -0.42 -11.37 2.62
N VAL A 182 0.81 -11.85 2.75
CA VAL A 182 1.48 -12.01 4.03
C VAL A 182 2.73 -11.14 4.00
N VAL A 183 2.75 -10.15 4.88
CA VAL A 183 3.92 -9.32 5.14
C VAL A 183 4.60 -9.88 6.38
N ASP A 184 5.84 -10.31 6.25
CA ASP A 184 6.65 -10.82 7.34
C ASP A 184 7.79 -9.84 7.62
N PHE A 185 7.65 -9.07 8.70
CA PHE A 185 8.65 -8.08 9.12
C PHE A 185 9.92 -8.74 9.69
N ASP A 186 9.83 -9.97 10.17
CA ASP A 186 10.96 -10.68 10.76
C ASP A 186 11.87 -11.24 9.65
N THR A 187 11.27 -11.80 8.60
CA THR A 187 12.01 -12.30 7.43
C THR A 187 12.22 -11.24 6.34
N ARG A 188 11.61 -10.06 6.49
CA ARG A 188 11.65 -8.95 5.52
C ARG A 188 11.17 -9.38 4.14
N SER A 189 10.03 -10.06 4.12
CA SER A 189 9.49 -10.63 2.89
C SER A 189 7.98 -10.45 2.77
N VAL A 190 7.51 -10.49 1.52
CA VAL A 190 6.09 -10.47 1.18
C VAL A 190 5.75 -11.68 0.33
N MET A 191 4.66 -12.36 0.68
CA MET A 191 3.99 -13.33 -0.18
C MET A 191 2.70 -12.73 -0.70
N ILE A 192 2.37 -12.95 -1.97
CA ILE A 192 1.19 -12.43 -2.65
C ILE A 192 0.50 -13.56 -3.43
N ASP A 193 -0.80 -13.71 -3.22
CA ASP A 193 -1.74 -14.51 -4.04
C ASP A 193 -2.81 -13.56 -4.58
N LEU A 194 -2.81 -13.36 -5.90
CA LEU A 194 -3.77 -12.53 -6.64
C LEU A 194 -4.49 -13.40 -7.66
N ARG A 195 -5.82 -13.28 -7.71
CA ARG A 195 -6.64 -14.05 -8.63
C ARG A 195 -7.71 -13.21 -9.28
N THR A 196 -7.90 -13.42 -10.57
CA THR A 196 -9.08 -12.95 -11.30
C THR A 196 -9.81 -14.18 -11.84
N PRO A 197 -11.12 -14.35 -11.59
CA PRO A 197 -11.91 -15.38 -12.24
C PRO A 197 -12.31 -14.93 -13.66
N ASN A 198 -12.53 -15.88 -14.57
CA ASN A 198 -13.27 -15.57 -15.79
C ASN A 198 -14.78 -15.58 -15.48
N ASP A 199 -15.35 -14.39 -15.27
CA ASP A 199 -16.76 -14.14 -14.96
C ASP A 199 -17.23 -12.88 -15.70
N PRO A 200 -17.56 -12.99 -17.01
CA PRO A 200 -17.91 -11.83 -17.82
C PRO A 200 -19.17 -11.11 -17.32
N ALA A 201 -20.07 -11.82 -16.62
CA ALA A 201 -21.27 -11.24 -16.02
C ALA A 201 -20.93 -10.25 -14.88
N ARG A 202 -19.73 -10.36 -14.29
CA ARG A 202 -19.19 -9.43 -13.28
C ARG A 202 -18.08 -8.53 -13.82
N GLY A 203 -17.91 -8.48 -15.14
CA GLY A 203 -16.92 -7.61 -15.79
C GLY A 203 -15.49 -8.15 -15.75
N SER A 204 -15.28 -9.43 -15.41
CA SER A 204 -13.97 -10.09 -15.49
C SER A 204 -13.91 -11.03 -16.68
N GLN A 205 -13.12 -10.68 -17.69
CA GLN A 205 -13.05 -11.34 -18.98
C GLN A 205 -11.93 -12.38 -19.08
N ILE A 206 -10.97 -12.35 -18.15
CA ILE A 206 -9.80 -13.22 -18.15
C ILE A 206 -9.59 -13.84 -16.78
N GLU A 207 -9.21 -15.11 -16.75
CA GLU A 207 -8.76 -15.79 -15.54
C GLU A 207 -7.25 -15.62 -15.37
N THR A 208 -6.79 -15.01 -14.29
CA THR A 208 -5.36 -14.90 -13.99
C THR A 208 -5.02 -15.35 -12.58
N THR A 209 -3.82 -15.91 -12.40
CA THR A 209 -3.26 -16.24 -11.09
C THR A 209 -1.82 -15.75 -11.00
N MET A 210 -1.51 -14.99 -9.95
CA MET A 210 -0.15 -14.69 -9.50
C MET A 210 0.00 -15.23 -8.09
N LEU A 211 0.90 -16.18 -7.91
CA LEU A 211 1.34 -16.66 -6.60
C LEU A 211 2.85 -16.49 -6.53
N VAL A 212 3.29 -15.63 -5.63
CA VAL A 212 4.70 -15.29 -5.43
C VAL A 212 5.01 -15.28 -3.95
N ASP A 213 6.15 -15.84 -3.60
CA ASP A 213 6.69 -15.84 -2.25
C ASP A 213 7.99 -15.04 -2.20
N ASN A 214 8.41 -14.67 -0.99
CA ASN A 214 9.71 -14.09 -0.72
C ASN A 214 10.05 -12.81 -1.51
N ILE A 215 9.05 -11.97 -1.84
CA ILE A 215 9.31 -10.64 -2.41
C ILE A 215 10.05 -9.80 -1.36
N PRO A 216 11.20 -9.19 -1.68
CA PRO A 216 11.92 -8.32 -0.74
C PRO A 216 11.07 -7.18 -0.19
N LEU A 217 11.18 -6.95 1.11
CA LEU A 217 10.54 -5.85 1.84
C LEU A 217 11.59 -4.97 2.51
N ASP A 218 11.50 -3.67 2.30
CA ASP A 218 12.14 -2.69 3.17
C ASP A 218 11.21 -2.41 4.36
N VAL A 219 11.54 -2.98 5.50
CA VAL A 219 10.78 -2.82 6.75
C VAL A 219 10.82 -1.40 7.31
N VAL A 220 11.72 -0.53 6.83
CA VAL A 220 11.79 0.86 7.27
C VAL A 220 10.79 1.71 6.49
N THR A 221 10.73 1.53 5.18
CA THR A 221 9.91 2.37 4.29
C THR A 221 8.57 1.74 3.89
N GLY A 222 8.39 0.45 4.15
CA GLY A 222 7.21 -0.32 3.75
C GLY A 222 7.19 -0.65 2.26
N ALA A 223 8.25 -0.28 1.53
CA ALA A 223 8.42 -0.58 0.12
C ALA A 223 8.68 -2.07 -0.08
N PHE A 224 8.02 -2.68 -1.05
CA PHE A 224 8.32 -4.05 -1.47
C PHE A 224 8.26 -4.17 -3.00
N GLY A 225 8.94 -5.18 -3.53
CA GLY A 225 8.99 -5.37 -4.97
C GLY A 225 10.06 -6.34 -5.43
N GLY A 226 9.87 -6.85 -6.64
CA GLY A 226 10.73 -7.88 -7.21
C GLY A 226 10.08 -8.58 -8.40
N THR A 227 10.66 -9.71 -8.77
CA THR A 227 10.16 -10.53 -9.88
C THR A 227 8.85 -11.21 -9.49
N VAL A 228 7.91 -11.24 -10.43
CA VAL A 228 6.64 -11.96 -10.31
C VAL A 228 6.36 -12.78 -11.54
N THR A 229 5.45 -13.73 -11.39
CA THR A 229 4.94 -14.56 -12.49
C THR A 229 3.43 -14.49 -12.50
N LEU A 230 2.85 -14.19 -13.65
CA LEU A 230 1.41 -14.27 -13.88
C LEU A 230 1.12 -15.43 -14.81
N SER A 231 0.01 -16.12 -14.54
CA SER A 231 -0.49 -17.17 -15.42
C SER A 231 -1.95 -16.94 -15.79
N THR A 232 -2.32 -17.38 -16.98
CA THR A 232 -3.71 -17.51 -17.45
C THR A 232 -3.92 -18.90 -18.05
N ARG A 233 -5.17 -19.34 -18.17
CA ARG A 233 -5.53 -20.56 -18.89
C ARG A 233 -5.28 -20.38 -20.39
N ASP A 234 -4.78 -21.41 -21.07
CA ASP A 234 -4.79 -21.46 -22.54
C ASP A 234 -6.20 -21.83 -23.03
N LEU A 235 -6.78 -21.01 -23.91
CA LEU A 235 -8.13 -21.23 -24.42
C LEU A 235 -8.21 -22.37 -25.45
N THR A 236 -7.08 -22.76 -26.04
CA THR A 236 -6.99 -23.84 -27.03
C THR A 236 -6.62 -25.18 -26.41
N ASP A 237 -5.98 -25.17 -25.24
CA ASP A 237 -5.55 -26.34 -24.51
C ASP A 237 -5.74 -26.12 -23.00
N THR A 238 -6.91 -26.51 -22.48
CA THR A 238 -7.30 -26.18 -21.09
C THR A 238 -6.42 -26.81 -20.02
N ASP A 239 -5.57 -27.78 -20.39
CA ASP A 239 -4.61 -28.41 -19.48
C ASP A 239 -3.30 -27.60 -19.38
N LYS A 240 -3.14 -26.56 -20.20
CA LYS A 240 -1.97 -25.69 -20.21
C LYS A 240 -2.27 -24.32 -19.60
N LYS A 241 -1.23 -23.79 -18.97
CA LYS A 241 -1.17 -22.40 -18.53
C LYS A 241 -0.19 -21.64 -19.42
N ILE A 242 -0.59 -20.44 -19.81
CA ILE A 242 0.30 -19.45 -20.39
C ILE A 242 0.88 -18.66 -19.22
N VAL A 243 2.20 -18.57 -19.17
CA VAL A 243 2.94 -18.03 -18.03
C VAL A 243 3.90 -16.97 -18.54
N SER A 244 3.89 -15.80 -17.92
CA SER A 244 4.85 -14.73 -18.19
C SER A 244 5.40 -14.16 -16.89
N SER A 245 6.69 -13.83 -16.92
CA SER A 245 7.37 -13.17 -15.81
C SER A 245 7.36 -11.65 -15.98
N GLY A 246 7.61 -10.95 -14.88
CA GLY A 246 7.83 -9.51 -14.91
C GLY A 246 8.16 -8.98 -13.53
N THR A 247 7.75 -7.74 -13.24
CA THR A 247 8.12 -7.03 -12.01
C THR A 247 6.89 -6.47 -11.30
N LEU A 248 6.97 -6.40 -9.98
CA LEU A 248 5.96 -5.80 -9.10
C LEU A 248 6.60 -4.78 -8.18
N ARG A 249 5.89 -3.68 -7.94
CA ARG A 249 6.21 -2.66 -6.96
C ARG A 249 5.00 -2.38 -6.09
N GLY A 250 5.17 -2.42 -4.78
CA GLY A 250 4.14 -2.01 -3.84
C GLY A 250 4.68 -1.31 -2.61
N ASN A 251 3.76 -0.76 -1.83
CA ASN A 251 4.05 -0.03 -0.61
C ASN A 251 3.02 -0.39 0.46
N LEU A 252 3.47 -0.41 1.70
CA LEU A 252 2.61 -0.41 2.88
C LEU A 252 2.31 1.03 3.32
N SER A 253 1.20 1.22 4.02
CA SER A 253 0.94 2.38 4.86
C SER A 253 0.48 1.95 6.23
N GLY A 254 0.81 2.74 7.23
CA GLY A 254 0.49 2.50 8.62
C GLY A 254 1.18 3.51 9.52
N SER A 255 0.55 3.82 10.64
CA SER A 255 1.14 4.66 11.68
C SER A 255 1.81 3.81 12.76
N GLU A 256 2.62 4.41 13.64
CA GLU A 256 3.17 3.75 14.84
C GLU A 256 2.08 3.07 15.69
N LYS A 257 0.89 3.69 15.80
CA LYS A 257 -0.23 3.08 16.54
C LYS A 257 -0.84 1.90 15.79
N GLY A 258 -0.75 1.95 14.47
CA GLY A 258 -1.30 1.01 13.51
C GLY A 258 -0.52 -0.27 13.33
N THR A 259 0.81 -0.13 13.34
CA THR A 259 1.79 -1.20 13.39
C THR A 259 1.86 -1.87 14.76
N SER A 260 1.18 -1.31 15.78
CA SER A 260 1.01 -1.97 17.07
C SER A 260 -0.11 -3.02 17.02
N ARG A 261 0.12 -4.16 17.68
CA ARG A 261 -0.67 -5.42 17.63
C ARG A 261 -2.19 -5.31 17.89
N LEU A 262 -2.72 -4.15 18.27
CA LEU A 262 -4.11 -3.99 18.75
C LEU A 262 -4.97 -3.00 17.95
N LYS A 263 -4.44 -2.39 16.88
CA LYS A 263 -5.24 -1.46 16.03
C LYS A 263 -5.45 -1.93 14.60
N GLU A 264 -4.53 -2.72 14.06
CA GLU A 264 -4.64 -3.40 12.76
C GLU A 264 -5.18 -2.48 11.64
N ASP A 265 -4.48 -1.37 11.39
CA ASP A 265 -4.88 -0.33 10.43
C ASP A 265 -3.99 -0.26 9.17
N LEU A 266 -3.14 -1.27 8.96
CA LEU A 266 -2.24 -1.27 7.82
C LEU A 266 -3.00 -1.41 6.50
N THR A 267 -2.51 -0.70 5.50
CA THR A 267 -2.99 -0.80 4.11
C THR A 267 -1.84 -1.07 3.18
N THR A 268 -2.16 -1.59 2.00
CA THR A 268 -1.17 -1.92 0.96
C THR A 268 -1.75 -1.61 -0.40
N SER A 269 -0.88 -1.20 -1.32
CA SER A 269 -1.16 -1.12 -2.74
C SER A 269 0.08 -1.41 -3.54
N GLY A 270 -0.12 -1.84 -4.77
CA GLY A 270 0.96 -2.04 -5.70
C GLY A 270 0.49 -2.24 -7.12
N ILE A 271 1.46 -2.18 -8.02
CA ILE A 271 1.29 -2.39 -9.44
C ILE A 271 2.31 -3.41 -9.92
N PHE A 272 1.97 -4.10 -11.01
CA PHE A 272 2.88 -5.02 -11.65
C PHE A 272 2.75 -4.96 -13.15
N THR A 273 3.80 -5.40 -13.82
CA THR A 273 3.80 -5.67 -15.24
C THR A 273 4.42 -7.04 -15.51
N VAL A 274 3.89 -7.75 -16.49
CA VAL A 274 4.40 -9.04 -16.96
C VAL A 274 4.38 -9.12 -18.47
N GLY A 275 5.31 -9.90 -18.99
CA GLY A 275 5.49 -10.09 -20.43
C GLY A 275 6.21 -8.93 -21.10
N SER A 276 6.77 -9.26 -22.25
CA SER A 276 7.56 -8.41 -23.14
C SER A 276 7.16 -8.67 -24.59
N ASP A 277 7.73 -7.93 -25.53
CA ASP A 277 7.44 -8.17 -26.94
C ASP A 277 7.82 -9.58 -27.38
N GLY A 278 6.85 -10.29 -27.96
CA GLY A 278 6.97 -11.70 -28.33
C GLY A 278 6.40 -12.67 -27.30
N ASP A 279 6.13 -12.24 -26.06
CA ASP A 279 5.48 -13.09 -25.07
C ASP A 279 3.99 -13.30 -25.38
N ARG A 280 3.52 -14.52 -25.12
CA ARG A 280 2.11 -14.90 -25.31
C ARG A 280 1.20 -14.15 -24.35
N LEU A 281 1.60 -13.97 -23.09
CA LEU A 281 0.84 -13.20 -22.11
C LEU A 281 1.58 -11.89 -21.81
N LYS A 282 0.89 -10.78 -22.00
CA LYS A 282 1.31 -9.45 -21.53
C LYS A 282 0.23 -8.91 -20.61
N ALA A 283 0.60 -8.34 -19.48
CA ALA A 283 -0.36 -7.70 -18.60
C ALA A 283 0.24 -6.58 -17.76
N ASP A 284 -0.59 -5.59 -17.47
CA ASP A 284 -0.38 -4.64 -16.39
C ASP A 284 -1.48 -4.83 -15.35
N GLY A 285 -1.17 -4.69 -14.08
CA GLY A 285 -2.15 -4.89 -13.03
C GLY A 285 -1.91 -4.02 -11.81
N ILE A 286 -2.96 -3.90 -11.01
CA ILE A 286 -3.01 -3.13 -9.78
C ILE A 286 -3.72 -3.94 -8.70
N PHE A 287 -3.26 -3.82 -7.47
CA PHE A 287 -3.89 -4.46 -6.32
C PHE A 287 -3.82 -3.56 -5.10
N TYR A 288 -4.72 -3.82 -4.16
CA TYR A 288 -4.79 -3.11 -2.90
C TYR A 288 -5.48 -3.94 -1.83
N GLY A 289 -5.23 -3.61 -0.56
CA GLY A 289 -5.87 -4.30 0.55
C GLY A 289 -5.69 -3.64 1.90
N THR A 290 -6.46 -4.12 2.87
CA THR A 290 -6.30 -3.83 4.30
C THR A 290 -5.76 -5.06 5.01
N GLN A 291 -5.03 -4.81 6.10
CA GLN A 291 -4.81 -5.82 7.11
C GLN A 291 -6.15 -6.38 7.62
N LEU A 292 -6.21 -7.70 7.78
CA LEU A 292 -7.32 -8.37 8.45
C LEU A 292 -7.35 -7.98 9.93
N ASN A 293 -8.51 -7.51 10.37
CA ASN A 293 -8.74 -7.25 11.78
C ASN A 293 -9.16 -8.57 12.46
N TYR A 294 -8.27 -9.16 13.27
CA TYR A 294 -8.57 -10.33 14.09
C TYR A 294 -9.29 -9.97 15.40
N ALA A 295 -9.54 -8.69 15.67
CA ALA A 295 -10.37 -8.25 16.79
C ALA A 295 -11.85 -8.06 16.36
N LYS A 296 -12.57 -9.19 16.27
CA LYS A 296 -13.95 -9.33 16.80
C LYS A 296 -14.38 -10.80 16.83
#